data_AF-A0A7Y9ZCC8-F1
#
_entry.id   AF-A0A7Y9ZCC8-F1
#
_cell.length_a   1.000
_cell.length_b   1.000
_cell.length_c   1.000
_cell.angle_alpha   90.00
_cell.angle_beta   90.00
_cell.angle_gamma   90.00
#
_symmetry.space_group_name_H-M   'P 1'
#
loop_
_entity.id
_entity.type
_entity.pdbx_description
1 polymer ?
#
loop_
_entity_poly.entity_id
_entity_poly.type
_entity_poly.pdbx_seq_one_letter_code
_entity_poly.pdbx_strand_id
1 'polypeptide(L)' 'MKPIHVIVVLVVVLILFGAPKLPEFARSLGKSLRILKEEAKALTSDDDSSKPMVEDEANDK' A
#
# COMPACT_ATOMS: atom_id res chain seq x y z
N MET A 1 15.10 7.60 20.95
CA MET A 1 15.18 7.60 19.48
C MET A 1 14.84 9.00 18.98
N LYS A 2 15.81 9.76 18.42
CA LYS A 2 15.55 11.14 17.96
C LYS A 2 14.88 11.09 16.57
N PRO A 3 13.65 11.63 16.41
CA PRO A 3 12.87 11.55 15.17
C PRO A 3 13.56 12.17 13.94
N ILE A 4 14.60 12.96 14.16
CA ILE A 4 15.41 13.61 13.11
C ILE A 4 16.12 12.63 12.17
N HIS A 5 16.50 11.43 12.61
CA HIS A 5 17.25 10.49 11.75
C HIS A 5 16.46 10.09 10.50
N VAL A 6 15.15 9.88 10.63
CA VAL A 6 14.28 9.50 9.52
C VAL A 6 14.19 10.62 8.50
N ILE A 7 14.12 11.87 8.95
CA ILE A 7 14.07 13.06 8.08
C ILE A 7 15.37 13.18 7.27
N VAL A 8 16.53 12.99 7.92
CA VAL A 8 17.84 13.06 7.25
C VAL A 8 17.93 11.99 6.15
N VAL A 9 17.54 10.74 6.46
CA VAL A 9 17.54 9.66 5.47
C VAL A 9 16.59 9.98 4.31
N LEU A 10 15.38 10.49 4.59
CA LEU A 10 14.42 10.88 3.55
C LEU A 10 15.00 11.95 2.62
N VAL A 11 15.68 12.96 3.17
CA VAL A 11 16.32 14.02 2.39
C VAL A 11 17.43 13.46 1.50
N VAL A 12 18.26 12.54 2.01
CA VAL A 12 19.32 11.88 1.21
C VAL A 12 18.70 11.09 0.05
N VAL A 13 17.64 10.33 0.29
CA VAL A 13 16.93 9.58 -0.76
C VAL A 13 16.33 10.53 -1.80
N LEU A 14 15.73 11.65 -1.39
CA LEU A 14 15.19 12.65 -2.30
C LEU A 14 16.27 13.30 -3.19
N ILE A 15 17.49 13.48 -2.68
CA ILE A 15 18.61 14.02 -3.46
C ILE A 15 19.12 12.98 -4.48
N LEU A 16 19.25 11.71 -4.07
CA LEU A 16 19.77 10.63 -4.93
C LEU A 16 18.78 10.22 -6.02
N PHE A 17 17.50 10.07 -5.67
CA PHE A 17 16.47 9.62 -6.58
C PHE A 17 15.75 10.78 -7.29
N GLY A 18 15.68 11.95 -6.65
CA GLY A 18 14.88 13.08 -7.09
C GLY A 18 13.44 13.03 -6.56
N ALA A 19 12.90 14.19 -6.19
CA ALA A 19 11.52 14.35 -5.74
C ALA A 19 10.45 13.75 -6.68
N PRO A 20 10.55 13.82 -8.03
CA PRO A 20 9.55 13.24 -8.91
C PRO A 20 9.68 11.71 -9.08
N LYS A 21 10.85 11.12 -8.82
CA LYS A 21 11.06 9.68 -9.04
C LYS A 21 10.60 8.82 -7.87
N LEU A 22 10.69 9.33 -6.66
CA LEU A 22 10.21 8.66 -5.44
C LEU A 22 8.71 8.26 -5.54
N PRO A 23 7.78 9.14 -5.97
CA PRO A 23 6.38 8.76 -6.17
C PRO A 23 6.18 7.84 -7.38
N GLU A 24 7.02 7.94 -8.41
CA GLU A 24 6.96 7.06 -9.58
C GLU A 24 7.34 5.62 -9.22
N PHE A 25 8.45 5.44 -8.49
CA PHE A 25 8.87 4.15 -7.93
C PHE A 25 7.85 3.59 -6.94
N ALA A 26 7.29 4.41 -6.05
CA ALA A 26 6.24 3.96 -5.13
C ALA A 26 4.97 3.51 -5.88
N ARG A 27 4.60 4.22 -6.96
CA ARG A 27 3.44 3.84 -7.79
C ARG A 27 3.67 2.54 -8.56
N SER A 28 4.86 2.30 -9.12
CA SER A 28 5.15 1.06 -9.84
C SER A 28 5.21 -0.14 -8.88
N LEU A 29 5.91 0.00 -7.76
CA LEU A 29 5.97 -1.01 -6.70
C LEU A 29 4.58 -1.27 -6.10
N GLY A 30 3.79 -0.23 -5.86
CA GLY A 30 2.42 -0.36 -5.33
C GLY A 30 1.49 -1.11 -6.27
N LYS A 31 1.62 -0.92 -7.60
CA LYS A 31 0.87 -1.70 -8.60
C LYS A 31 1.27 -3.18 -8.57
N SER A 32 2.57 -3.49 -8.54
CA SER A 32 3.04 -4.88 -8.43
C SER A 32 2.64 -5.55 -7.12
N LEU A 33 2.80 -4.86 -5.99
CA LEU A 33 2.38 -5.36 -4.67
C LEU A 33 0.87 -5.56 -4.58
N ARG A 34 0.06 -4.74 -5.27
CA ARG A 34 -1.38 -4.93 -5.30
C ARG A 34 -1.77 -6.22 -6.02
N ILE A 35 -1.17 -6.49 -7.19
CA ILE A 35 -1.41 -7.73 -7.93
C ILE A 35 -0.98 -8.93 -7.10
N LEU A 36 0.24 -8.88 -6.54
CA LEU A 36 0.75 -9.94 -5.67
C LEU A 36 -0.11 -10.13 -4.41
N LYS A 37 -0.68 -9.05 -3.84
CA LYS A 37 -1.60 -9.11 -2.71
C LYS A 37 -2.94 -9.73 -3.10
N GLU A 38 -3.47 -9.41 -4.28
CA GLU A 38 -4.73 -9.98 -4.78
C GLU A 38 -4.57 -11.49 -5.05
N GLU A 39 -3.47 -11.90 -5.69
CA GLU A 39 -3.13 -13.31 -5.89
C GLU A 39 -2.83 -14.03 -4.57
N ALA A 40 -2.03 -13.44 -3.68
CA ALA A 40 -1.76 -14.00 -2.35
C ALA A 40 -3.05 -14.10 -1.51
N LYS A 41 -3.98 -13.14 -1.65
CA LYS A 41 -5.29 -13.18 -1.00
C LYS A 41 -6.13 -14.32 -1.55
N ALA A 42 -6.17 -14.54 -2.86
CA ALA A 42 -6.88 -15.70 -3.42
C ALA A 42 -6.32 -17.03 -2.87
N LEU A 43 -5.00 -17.14 -2.75
CA LEU A 43 -4.34 -18.33 -2.20
C LEU A 43 -4.60 -18.52 -0.69
N THR A 44 -4.72 -17.44 0.09
CA THR A 44 -5.05 -17.54 1.52
C THR A 44 -6.56 -17.60 1.80
N SER A 45 -7.40 -17.14 0.88
CA SER A 45 -8.87 -17.12 1.01
C SER A 45 -9.52 -18.42 0.54
N ASP A 46 -8.82 -19.28 -0.19
CA ASP A 46 -9.28 -20.66 -0.46
C ASP A 46 -9.33 -21.54 0.81
N ASP A 47 -8.69 -21.10 1.91
CA ASP A 47 -8.78 -21.75 3.23
C ASP A 47 -9.82 -21.08 4.17
N ASP A 48 -10.34 -19.90 3.82
CA ASP A 48 -11.29 -19.15 4.66
C ASP A 48 -12.42 -18.52 3.83
N SER A 49 -13.46 -19.33 3.64
CA SER A 49 -14.72 -18.94 3.03
C SER A 49 -15.49 -17.93 3.90
N SER A 50 -15.04 -16.67 4.02
CA SER A 50 -15.86 -15.63 4.67
C SER A 50 -15.51 -14.17 4.28
N LYS A 51 -16.30 -13.65 3.33
CA LYS A 51 -16.96 -12.31 3.22
C LYS A 51 -16.17 -10.99 3.48
N PRO A 52 -16.44 -9.94 2.68
CA PRO A 52 -16.93 -8.67 3.24
C PRO A 52 -18.27 -8.33 2.56
N MET A 53 -19.44 -8.29 3.21
CA MET A 53 -19.88 -7.34 4.25
C MET A 53 -19.43 -5.94 3.91
N VAL A 54 -19.87 -5.49 2.74
CA VAL A 54 -20.34 -4.12 2.59
C VAL A 54 -21.87 -4.22 2.49
N GLU A 55 -22.50 -4.46 3.63
CA GLU A 55 -23.88 -4.07 3.87
C GLU A 55 -23.81 -2.58 4.23
N ASP A 56 -23.93 -1.73 3.20
CA ASP A 56 -24.30 -0.32 3.37
C ASP A 56 -25.83 -0.25 3.23
N GLU A 57 -26.51 -0.81 4.24
CA GLU A 57 -27.90 -0.49 4.54
C GLU A 57 -27.90 0.89 5.23
N ALA A 58 -27.94 1.94 4.43
CA ALA A 58 -28.21 3.30 4.91
C ALA A 58 -29.07 4.04 3.88
N ASN A 59 -30.38 3.76 3.92
CA ASN A 59 -31.48 4.74 3.92
C ASN A 59 -32.75 4.19 3.24
N ASP A 60 -33.52 3.38 3.97
CA ASP A 60 -34.97 3.27 3.80
C ASP A 60 -35.64 3.87 5.04
N LYS A 61 -36.16 5.08 4.88
CA LYS A 61 -37.47 5.54 5.36
C LYS A 61 -37.83 6.85 4.66
#